data_AF-A0A965I2H4-F1
#
_entry.id   AF-A0A965I2H4-F1
#
_cell.length_a   1.000
_cell.length_b   1.000
_cell.length_c   1.000
_cell.angle_alpha   90.00
_cell.angle_beta   90.00
_cell.angle_gamma   90.00
#
_symmetry.space_group_name_H-M   'P 1'
#
loop_
_entity.id
_entity.type
_entity.pdbx_description
1 polymer ?
#
loop_
_entity_poly.entity_id
_entity_poly.type
_entity_poly.pdbx_seq_one_letter_code
_entity_poly.pdbx_strand_id
1 'polypeptide(L)' 'MPKYVNIITGLVGFCLFATFIVGLSHSISTGFAGFMGGLPFMVIAIFVILLALYNLWEDTLGGKK' A
#
# COMPACT_ATOMS: atom_id res chain seq x y z
N MET A 1 16.47 -13.58 -11.34
CA MET A 1 16.15 -12.21 -11.84
C MET A 1 17.32 -11.28 -11.52
N PRO A 2 17.63 -10.28 -12.37
CA PRO A 2 18.54 -9.20 -12.00
C PRO A 2 17.96 -8.43 -10.81
N LYS A 3 18.79 -8.09 -9.81
CA LYS A 3 18.37 -7.39 -8.58
C LYS A 3 17.63 -6.07 -8.88
N TYR A 4 18.04 -5.37 -9.93
CA TYR A 4 17.37 -4.16 -10.42
C TYR A 4 15.93 -4.39 -10.90
N VAL A 5 15.65 -5.53 -11.53
CA VAL A 5 14.31 -5.86 -12.03
C VAL A 5 13.34 -6.11 -10.87
N ASN A 6 13.79 -6.76 -9.78
CA ASN A 6 12.96 -6.94 -8.59
C ASN A 6 12.63 -5.62 -7.91
N ILE A 7 13.60 -4.70 -7.83
CA ILE A 7 13.39 -3.37 -7.23
C ILE A 7 12.38 -2.57 -8.06
N ILE A 8 12.55 -2.51 -9.38
CA ILE A 8 11.65 -1.76 -10.26
C ILE A 8 10.25 -2.37 -10.23
N THR A 9 10.13 -3.69 -10.37
CA THR A 9 8.83 -4.37 -10.38
C THR A 9 8.12 -4.23 -9.03
N GLY A 10 8.84 -4.38 -7.92
CA GLY A 10 8.29 -4.19 -6.57
C GLY A 10 7.82 -2.75 -6.34
N LEU A 11 8.61 -1.75 -6.76
CA LEU A 11 8.25 -0.35 -6.60
C LEU A 11 7.03 0.03 -7.44
N VAL A 12 6.97 -0.43 -8.69
CA VAL A 12 5.79 -0.23 -9.55
C VAL A 12 4.55 -0.89 -8.94
N GLY A 13 4.67 -2.12 -8.44
CA GLY A 13 3.57 -2.82 -7.77
C GLY A 13 3.09 -2.09 -6.52
N PHE A 14 4.02 -1.62 -5.68
CA PHE A 14 3.70 -0.83 -4.49
C PHE A 14 3.02 0.49 -4.84
N CYS A 15 3.51 1.24 -5.83
CA CYS A 15 2.91 2.51 -6.25
C CYS A 15 1.47 2.33 -6.77
N LEU A 16 1.23 1.30 -7.58
CA LEU A 16 -0.12 0.96 -8.06
C LEU A 16 -1.04 0.57 -6.90
N PHE A 17 -0.55 -0.28 -5.99
CA PHE A 17 -1.29 -0.73 -4.81
C PHE A 17 -1.62 0.42 -3.86
N ALA A 18 -0.66 1.28 -3.55
CA ALA A 18 -0.85 2.43 -2.67
C ALA A 18 -1.86 3.42 -3.27
N THR A 19 -1.74 3.73 -4.57
CA THR A 19 -2.70 4.61 -5.28
C THR A 19 -4.11 4.03 -5.22
N PHE A 20 -4.25 2.72 -5.41
CA PHE A 20 -5.53 2.03 -5.30
C PHE A 20 -6.12 2.09 -3.89
N ILE A 21 -5.36 1.75 -2.85
CA ILE A 21 -5.82 1.79 -1.44
C ILE A 21 -6.26 3.21 -1.03
N VAL A 22 -5.47 4.23 -1.41
CA VAL A 22 -5.80 5.63 -1.13
C VAL A 22 -7.06 6.05 -1.86
N GLY A 23 -7.20 5.69 -3.14
CA GLY A 23 -8.41 5.95 -3.93
C GLY A 23 -9.66 5.27 -3.37
N LEU A 24 -9.53 4.02 -2.92
CA LEU A 24 -10.60 3.31 -2.21
C LEU A 24 -10.97 4.00 -0.90
N SER A 25 -9.97 4.40 -0.09
CA SER A 25 -10.19 5.10 1.18
C SER A 25 -10.94 6.40 0.99
N HIS A 26 -10.55 7.18 -0.01
CA HIS A 26 -11.22 8.43 -0.32
C HIS A 26 -12.67 8.17 -0.76
N SER A 27 -12.89 7.25 -1.70
CA SER A 27 -14.22 6.92 -2.22
C SER A 27 -15.19 6.43 -1.14
N ILE A 28 -14.74 5.56 -0.23
CA ILE A 28 -15.55 5.06 0.89
C ILE A 28 -15.85 6.18 1.90
N SER A 29 -14.85 6.99 2.24
CA SER A 29 -14.99 8.05 3.24
C SER A 29 -15.90 9.20 2.78
N THR A 30 -15.87 9.56 1.49
CA THR A 30 -16.73 10.62 0.93
C THR A 30 -18.08 10.10 0.45
N GLY A 31 -18.17 8.83 0.06
CA GLY A 31 -19.35 8.24 -0.58
C GLY A 31 -20.30 7.50 0.35
N PHE A 32 -19.81 6.75 1.36
CA PHE A 32 -20.63 5.79 2.11
C PHE A 32 -20.88 6.14 3.58
N ALA A 33 -19.89 6.69 4.28
CA ALA A 33 -19.90 6.67 5.76
C ALA A 33 -19.74 8.04 6.44
N GLY A 34 -19.47 9.11 5.67
CA GLY A 34 -19.07 10.41 6.23
C GLY A 34 -17.73 10.35 6.99
N PHE A 35 -17.27 11.49 7.52
CA PHE A 35 -15.94 11.60 8.14
C PHE A 35 -15.72 10.64 9.33
N MET A 36 -16.75 10.42 10.16
CA MET A 36 -16.66 9.53 11.34
C MET A 36 -16.67 8.04 10.97
N GLY A 37 -17.36 7.64 9.89
CA GLY A 37 -17.37 6.25 9.43
C GLY A 37 -16.19 5.90 8.52
N GLY A 38 -15.58 6.90 7.87
CA GLY A 38 -14.37 6.72 7.07
C GLY A 38 -13.08 6.65 7.89
N LEU A 39 -13.07 7.19 9.11
CA LEU A 39 -11.92 7.20 10.01
C LEU A 39 -11.36 5.78 10.32
N PRO A 40 -12.18 4.77 10.69
CA PRO A 40 -11.66 3.42 10.90
C PRO A 40 -11.06 2.80 9.62
N PHE A 41 -11.65 3.11 8.45
CA PHE A 41 -11.11 2.65 7.16
C PHE A 41 -9.77 3.30 6.84
N MET A 42 -9.61 4.59 7.12
CA MET A 42 -8.36 5.31 6.92
C MET A 42 -7.21 4.72 7.78
N VAL A 43 -7.48 4.34 9.03
CA VAL A 43 -6.49 3.70 9.91
C VAL A 43 -6.04 2.36 9.34
N ILE A 44 -6.97 1.54 8.87
CA ILE A 44 -6.66 0.25 8.23
C ILE A 44 -5.86 0.47 6.94
N ALA A 45 -6.24 1.43 6.10
CA ALA A 45 -5.55 1.76 4.86
C ALA A 45 -4.09 2.17 5.12
N ILE A 46 -3.83 3.01 6.12
CA ILE A 46 -2.48 3.39 6.53
C ILE A 46 -1.69 2.17 7.00
N PHE A 47 -2.28 1.32 7.83
CA PHE A 47 -1.62 0.12 8.34
C PHE A 47 -1.22 -0.85 7.21
N VAL A 48 -2.10 -1.04 6.24
CA VAL A 48 -1.86 -1.88 5.06
C VAL A 48 -0.76 -1.29 4.16
N ILE A 49 -0.72 0.04 3.97
CA ILE A 49 0.36 0.69 3.21
C ILE A 49 1.71 0.51 3.91
N LEU A 50 1.76 0.64 5.24
CA LEU A 50 2.99 0.38 6.02
C LEU A 50 3.44 -1.07 5.88
N LEU A 51 2.50 -2.02 5.93
CA LEU A 51 2.80 -3.44 5.74
C LEU A 51 3.31 -3.74 4.32
N ALA A 52 2.72 -3.11 3.31
CA ALA A 52 3.15 -3.24 1.91
C ALA A 52 4.55 -2.63 1.70
N LEU A 53 4.87 -1.53 2.38
CA LEU A 53 6.20 -0.94 2.37
C LEU A 53 7.23 -1.86 3.04
N TYR A 54 6.85 -2.50 4.15
CA TYR A 54 7.68 -3.50 4.81
C TYR A 54 7.92 -4.73 3.91
N ASN A 55 6.89 -5.21 3.22
CA ASN A 55 7.01 -6.30 2.23
C ASN A 55 7.95 -5.91 1.09
N LEU A 56 7.79 -4.69 0.54
CA LEU A 56 8.68 -4.17 -0.49
C LEU A 56 10.13 -4.14 -0.02
N TRP A 57 10.37 -3.70 1.21
CA TRP A 57 11.71 -3.70 1.81
C TRP A 57 12.26 -5.11 2.00
N GLU A 58 11.47 -6.05 2.54
CA GLU A 58 11.90 -7.45 2.72
C GLU A 58 12.30 -8.09 1.38
N ASP A 59 11.51 -7.89 0.33
CA ASP A 59 11.72 -8.50 -0.99
C ASP A 59 12.87 -7.86 -1.79
N THR A 60 13.17 -6.58 -1.56
CA THR A 60 14.22 -5.85 -2.29
C THR A 60 15.56 -5.76 -1.56
N LEU A 61 15.53 -5.58 -0.24
CA LEU A 61 16.70 -5.32 0.61
C LEU A 61 16.89 -6.38 1.70
N GLY A 62 15.79 -6.89 2.27
CA GLY A 62 15.79 -7.81 3.41
C GLY A 62 16.37 -9.19 3.11
N GLY A 63 16.57 -9.53 1.82
CA GLY A 63 17.34 -10.70 1.42
C GLY A 63 16.89 -11.96 2.13
N LYS A 64 15.61 -12.33 2.00
CA LYS A 64 15.21 -13.70 2.35
C LYS A 64 15.97 -14.63 1.40
N LYS A 65 16.98 -15.30 1.96
CA LYS A 65 17.46 -16.58 1.46
C LYS A 65 16.32 -17.58 1.49
#